data_AF-A0A497JK30-F1
#
_entry.id   AF-A0A497JK30-F1
#
_cell.length_a   1.000
_cell.length_b   1.000
_cell.length_c   1.000
_cell.angle_alpha   90.00
_cell.angle_beta   90.00
_cell.angle_gamma   90.00
#
_symmetry.space_group_name_H-M   'P 1'
#
loop_
_entity.id
_entity.type
_entity.pdbx_description
1 polymer ?
#
loop_
_entity_poly.entity_id
_entity_poly.type
_entity_poly.pdbx_seq_one_letter_code
_entity_poly.pdbx_strand_id
1 'polypeptide(L)'
;MGKSLGLEVFPVENPRLTVKNSDILITATNSKKPVLDGRWLEEGVHINSIGAHTPTTRELDNFTVKKAKIVVDSREAALKEAGDLVIPISKKVISKRKIYAELGEIVLGRKKGRVSEDEITLFKSVGLAFQDAVVAKIVYEKAKKHGLGVEVGK
;
A
#
# COMPACT_ATOMS: atom_id res chain seq x y z
N MET A 1 -7.31 -5.41 18.10
CA MET A 1 -6.03 -5.53 17.36
C MET A 1 -4.83 -5.60 18.31
N GLY A 2 -4.58 -4.61 19.18
CA GLY A 2 -3.44 -4.67 20.12
C GLY A 2 -3.43 -5.92 21.01
N LYS A 3 -4.51 -6.17 21.75
CA LYS A 3 -4.65 -7.36 22.62
C LYS A 3 -4.51 -8.70 21.87
N SER A 4 -5.00 -8.80 20.64
CA SER A 4 -4.91 -10.02 19.83
C SER A 4 -3.51 -10.25 19.24
N LEU A 5 -2.71 -9.20 19.12
CA LEU A 5 -1.33 -9.25 18.61
C LEU A 5 -0.29 -9.22 19.73
N GLY A 6 -0.69 -9.01 20.99
CA GLY A 6 0.24 -8.82 22.11
C GLY A 6 1.04 -7.52 22.02
N LEU A 7 0.51 -6.51 21.33
CA LEU A 7 1.18 -5.23 21.10
C LEU A 7 0.44 -4.07 21.79
N GLU A 8 1.22 -3.11 22.27
CA GLU A 8 0.70 -1.83 22.73
C GLU A 8 0.18 -1.02 21.53
N VAL A 9 -0.98 -0.40 21.70
CA VAL A 9 -1.60 0.45 20.67
C VAL A 9 -2.07 1.71 21.33
N PHE A 10 -1.49 2.84 20.92
CA PHE A 10 -1.82 4.15 21.44
C PHE A 10 -2.54 4.96 20.35
N PRO A 11 -3.79 5.39 20.56
CA PRO A 11 -4.41 6.36 19.67
C PRO A 11 -3.67 7.70 19.82
N VAL A 12 -3.53 8.42 18.71
CA VAL A 12 -2.94 9.77 18.70
C VAL A 12 -3.90 10.75 18.05
N GLU A 13 -3.79 12.03 18.42
CA GLU A 13 -4.77 13.06 18.08
C GLU A 13 -4.68 13.54 16.62
N ASN A 14 -3.54 13.34 15.95
CA ASN A 14 -3.36 13.76 14.57
C ASN A 14 -2.32 12.92 13.81
N PRO A 15 -2.37 12.90 12.46
CA PRO A 15 -1.48 12.05 11.66
C PRO A 15 0.01 12.36 11.81
N ARG A 16 0.39 13.63 12.10
CA ARG A 16 1.80 14.00 12.27
C ARG A 16 2.44 13.28 13.46
N LEU A 17 1.68 13.05 14.53
CA LEU A 17 2.16 12.29 15.68
C LEU A 17 2.36 10.81 15.35
N THR A 18 1.57 10.26 14.42
CA THR A 18 1.80 8.90 13.90
C THR A 18 3.06 8.85 13.05
N VAL A 19 3.34 9.88 12.24
CA VAL A 19 4.51 9.88 11.34
C VAL A 19 5.82 9.92 12.10
N LYS A 20 5.89 10.72 13.17
CA LYS A 20 7.09 10.88 13.97
C LYS A 20 7.53 9.54 14.57
N ASN A 21 8.81 9.18 14.42
CA ASN A 21 9.39 7.92 14.94
C ASN A 21 8.73 6.64 14.40
N SER A 22 8.07 6.66 13.24
CA SER A 22 7.53 5.44 12.63
C SER A 22 8.51 4.83 11.63
N ASP A 23 8.87 3.56 11.83
CA ASP A 23 9.61 2.77 10.84
C ASP A 23 8.71 2.37 9.66
N ILE A 24 7.43 2.09 9.94
CA ILE A 24 6.42 1.68 8.97
C ILE A 24 5.15 2.51 9.16
N LEU A 25 4.68 3.12 8.08
CA LEU A 25 3.42 3.85 8.00
C LEU A 25 2.42 3.11 7.12
N ILE A 26 1.16 3.10 7.56
CA ILE A 26 0.06 2.49 6.81
C ILE A 26 -1.03 3.54 6.63
N THR A 27 -1.37 3.83 5.37
CA THR A 27 -2.56 4.63 5.04
C THR A 27 -3.63 3.70 4.45
N ALA A 28 -4.73 3.55 5.17
CA ALA A 28 -5.87 2.72 4.81
C ALA A 28 -7.17 3.46 5.11
N THR A 29 -7.26 4.69 4.60
CA THR A 29 -8.36 5.63 4.84
C THR A 29 -9.32 5.69 3.66
N ASN A 30 -10.51 6.21 3.91
CA ASN A 30 -11.49 6.59 2.89
C ASN A 30 -11.36 8.07 2.47
N SER A 31 -10.24 8.73 2.78
CA SER A 31 -10.08 10.15 2.53
C SER A 31 -10.03 10.46 1.03
N LYS A 32 -10.66 11.58 0.65
CA LYS A 32 -10.59 12.12 -0.72
C LYS A 32 -9.40 13.06 -0.93
N LYS A 33 -8.73 13.46 0.14
CA LYS A 33 -7.61 14.42 0.14
C LYS A 33 -6.43 13.86 0.94
N PRO A 34 -5.19 14.33 0.69
CA PRO A 34 -4.03 13.86 1.42
C PRO A 34 -4.20 13.94 2.94
N VAL A 35 -3.84 12.84 3.60
CA VAL A 35 -3.78 12.71 5.07
C VAL A 35 -2.32 12.57 5.54
N LEU A 36 -1.42 12.15 4.65
CA LEU A 36 0.01 12.08 4.88
C LEU A 36 0.74 13.23 4.16
N ASP A 37 1.44 14.04 4.94
CA ASP A 37 2.32 15.10 4.46
C ASP A 37 3.76 14.62 4.41
N GLY A 38 4.33 14.59 3.21
CA GLY A 38 5.67 14.07 2.98
C GLY A 38 6.79 14.89 3.63
N ARG A 39 6.48 16.08 4.15
CA ARG A 39 7.44 16.91 4.91
C ARG A 39 7.66 16.39 6.32
N TRP A 40 6.78 15.54 6.84
CA TRP A 40 6.93 14.94 8.17
C TRP A 40 7.75 13.65 8.15
N LEU A 41 7.95 13.05 6.97
CA LEU A 41 8.66 11.78 6.82
C LEU A 41 10.13 11.90 7.20
N GLU A 42 10.55 11.01 8.07
CA GLU A 42 11.95 10.76 8.44
C GLU A 42 12.58 9.78 7.44
N GLU A 43 13.92 9.77 7.37
CA GLU A 43 14.64 8.84 6.51
C GLU A 43 14.39 7.39 6.94
N GLY A 44 14.43 6.47 5.98
CA GLY A 44 14.24 5.04 6.23
C GLY A 44 12.81 4.55 6.44
N VAL A 45 11.82 5.44 6.59
CA VAL A 45 10.42 5.00 6.71
C VAL A 45 9.92 4.23 5.49
N HIS A 46 9.18 3.15 5.74
CA HIS A 46 8.41 2.41 4.73
C HIS A 46 6.93 2.76 4.81
N ILE A 47 6.29 3.00 3.67
CA ILE A 47 4.87 3.38 3.58
C ILE A 47 4.11 2.31 2.81
N ASN A 48 3.01 1.82 3.39
CA ASN A 48 1.99 1.05 2.70
C ASN A 48 0.76 1.94 2.48
N SER A 49 0.49 2.32 1.22
CA SER A 49 -0.71 3.08 0.86
C SER A 49 -1.73 2.18 0.17
N ILE A 50 -2.88 2.00 0.83
CA ILE A 50 -3.91 1.04 0.46
C ILE A 50 -5.24 1.73 0.10
N GLY A 51 -5.60 2.79 0.83
CA GLY A 51 -6.95 3.37 0.79
C GLY A 51 -7.34 4.04 -0.53
N ALA A 52 -6.41 4.74 -1.19
CA ALA A 52 -6.72 5.39 -2.48
C ALA A 52 -6.68 4.42 -3.68
N HIS A 53 -7.85 3.87 -4.01
CA HIS A 53 -8.08 2.93 -5.12
C HIS A 53 -9.01 3.48 -6.21
N THR A 54 -9.20 4.81 -6.27
CA THR A 54 -9.90 5.47 -7.37
C THR A 54 -9.05 6.62 -7.94
N PRO A 55 -9.15 6.94 -9.24
CA PRO A 55 -8.25 7.91 -9.88
C PRO A 55 -8.45 9.35 -9.38
N THR A 56 -9.53 9.63 -8.66
CA THR A 56 -9.92 10.95 -8.20
C THR A 56 -9.65 11.20 -6.72
N THR A 57 -9.29 10.17 -5.95
CA THR A 57 -8.99 10.27 -4.52
C THR A 57 -7.54 9.94 -4.22
N ARG A 58 -6.99 10.54 -3.16
CA ARG A 58 -5.61 10.27 -2.74
C ARG A 58 -5.42 10.48 -1.25
N GLU A 59 -4.54 9.69 -0.66
CA GLU A 59 -4.12 9.76 0.74
C GLU A 59 -2.77 10.43 0.89
N LEU A 60 -1.97 10.42 -0.17
CA LEU A 60 -0.60 10.91 -0.18
C LEU A 60 -0.49 12.27 -0.86
N ASP A 61 0.32 13.14 -0.28
CA ASP A 61 0.64 14.41 -0.91
C ASP A 61 1.72 14.30 -2.01
N ASN A 62 2.02 15.42 -2.67
CA ASN A 62 3.03 15.44 -3.72
C ASN A 62 4.46 15.24 -3.18
N PHE A 63 4.72 15.64 -1.93
CA PHE A 63 6.03 15.51 -1.31
C PHE A 63 6.34 14.04 -1.04
N THR A 64 5.37 13.28 -0.52
CA THR A 64 5.48 11.85 -0.23
C THR A 64 5.87 11.07 -1.47
N VAL A 65 5.10 11.19 -2.55
CA VAL A 65 5.35 10.45 -3.80
C VAL A 65 6.64 10.87 -4.51
N LYS A 66 7.09 12.11 -4.32
CA LYS A 66 8.38 12.59 -4.86
C LYS A 66 9.56 11.97 -4.12
N LYS A 67 9.52 11.98 -2.78
CA LYS A 67 10.59 11.46 -1.92
C LYS A 67 10.72 9.93 -2.03
N ALA A 68 9.61 9.20 -2.06
CA ALA A 68 9.64 7.75 -1.94
C ALA A 68 10.11 7.01 -3.20
N LYS A 69 10.73 5.86 -3.01
CA LYS A 69 10.92 4.80 -4.02
C LYS A 69 9.63 4.01 -4.13
N ILE A 70 8.95 4.12 -5.29
CA ILE A 70 7.59 3.63 -5.46
C ILE A 70 7.58 2.22 -6.04
N VAL A 71 7.03 1.28 -5.28
CA VAL A 71 6.68 -0.07 -5.71
C VAL A 71 5.15 -0.15 -5.80
N VAL A 72 4.62 -0.76 -6.85
CA VAL A 72 3.19 -0.98 -7.02
C VAL A 72 2.87 -2.47 -7.07
N ASP A 73 1.61 -2.85 -6.85
CA ASP A 73 1.15 -4.22 -7.13
C ASP A 73 1.16 -4.52 -8.64
N SER A 74 0.56 -3.64 -9.45
CA SER A 74 0.57 -3.65 -10.92
C SER A 74 0.70 -2.23 -11.45
N ARG A 75 1.59 -2.00 -12.42
CA ARG A 75 1.67 -0.68 -13.09
C ARG A 75 0.38 -0.33 -13.80
N GLU A 76 -0.24 -1.29 -14.46
CA GLU A 76 -1.47 -1.05 -15.21
C GLU A 76 -2.59 -0.59 -14.28
N ALA A 77 -2.86 -1.36 -13.22
CA ALA A 77 -3.90 -1.04 -12.25
C ALA A 77 -3.60 0.28 -11.52
N ALA A 78 -2.38 0.47 -11.04
CA ALA A 78 -1.99 1.70 -10.33
C ALA A 78 -2.12 2.95 -11.22
N LEU A 79 -1.78 2.87 -12.51
CA LEU A 79 -1.90 4.00 -13.44
C LEU A 79 -3.35 4.30 -13.87
N LYS A 80 -4.28 3.37 -13.63
CA LYS A 80 -5.71 3.52 -13.92
C LYS A 80 -6.50 3.95 -12.69
N GLU A 81 -6.11 3.48 -11.52
CA GLU A 81 -6.96 3.48 -10.31
C GLU A 81 -6.32 4.20 -9.13
N ALA A 82 -4.99 4.26 -8.98
CA ALA A 82 -4.38 4.89 -7.81
C ALA A 82 -4.30 6.41 -7.97
N GLY A 83 -5.29 7.17 -7.47
CA GLY A 83 -5.24 8.63 -7.49
C GLY A 83 -4.02 9.24 -6.77
N ASP A 84 -3.41 8.51 -5.82
CA ASP A 84 -2.08 8.83 -5.25
C ASP A 84 -1.00 9.02 -6.32
N LEU A 85 -1.08 8.31 -7.45
CA LEU A 85 -0.13 8.39 -8.56
C LEU A 85 -0.72 9.10 -9.78
N VAL A 86 -1.98 8.82 -10.13
CA VAL A 86 -2.66 9.40 -11.31
C VAL A 86 -2.74 10.93 -11.22
N ILE A 87 -3.13 11.47 -10.06
CA ILE A 87 -3.27 12.92 -9.87
C ILE A 87 -1.93 13.66 -10.01
N PRO A 88 -0.84 13.27 -9.32
CA PRO A 88 0.43 13.95 -9.52
C PRO A 88 1.04 13.73 -10.90
N ILE A 89 0.79 12.58 -11.57
CA ILE A 89 1.22 12.37 -12.95
C ILE A 89 0.49 13.32 -13.91
N SER A 90 -0.84 13.44 -13.82
CA SER A 90 -1.62 14.33 -14.70
C SER A 90 -1.25 15.80 -14.50
N LYS A 91 -0.87 16.18 -13.28
CA LYS A 91 -0.35 17.51 -12.93
C LYS A 91 1.14 17.70 -13.24
N LYS A 92 1.81 16.74 -13.89
CA LYS A 92 3.24 16.76 -14.23
C LYS A 92 4.18 16.93 -13.02
N VAL A 93 3.72 16.56 -11.83
CA VAL A 93 4.49 16.61 -10.57
C VAL A 93 5.54 15.49 -10.51
N ILE A 94 5.16 14.33 -11.03
CA ILE A 94 6.03 13.17 -11.29
C ILE A 94 5.69 12.61 -12.69
N SER A 95 6.53 11.74 -13.24
CA SER A 95 6.23 11.00 -14.46
C SER A 95 5.94 9.53 -14.15
N LYS A 96 5.38 8.79 -15.11
CA LYS A 96 5.18 7.32 -15.00
C LYS A 96 6.47 6.56 -14.66
N ARG A 97 7.64 7.10 -15.06
CA ARG A 97 8.96 6.52 -14.77
C ARG A 97 9.34 6.58 -13.28
N LYS A 98 8.58 7.30 -12.46
CA LYS A 98 8.77 7.34 -11.00
C LYS A 98 8.36 6.03 -10.32
N ILE A 99 7.53 5.20 -10.97
CA ILE A 99 7.26 3.84 -10.51
C ILE A 99 8.51 3.00 -10.76
N TYR A 100 9.18 2.60 -9.68
CA TYR A 100 10.44 1.89 -9.71
C TYR A 100 10.26 0.42 -10.11
N ALA A 101 9.32 -0.27 -9.47
CA ALA A 101 9.07 -1.71 -9.68
C ALA A 101 7.60 -2.08 -9.43
N GLU A 102 7.19 -3.21 -9.99
CA GLU A 102 6.09 -4.01 -9.46
C GLU A 102 6.59 -4.94 -8.35
N LEU A 103 5.71 -5.25 -7.40
CA LEU A 103 6.02 -6.14 -6.28
C LEU A 103 6.53 -7.50 -6.77
N GLY A 104 5.94 -8.03 -7.84
CA GLY A 104 6.37 -9.29 -8.46
C GLY A 104 7.81 -9.26 -8.96
N GLU A 105 8.30 -8.12 -9.47
CA GLU A 105 9.69 -7.99 -9.92
C GLU A 105 10.68 -8.05 -8.74
N ILE A 106 10.28 -7.55 -7.57
CA ILE A 106 11.09 -7.64 -6.34
C ILE A 106 11.07 -9.05 -5.78
N VAL A 107 9.88 -9.67 -5.68
CA VAL A 107 9.72 -11.05 -5.18
C VAL A 107 10.53 -12.05 -6.03
N LEU A 108 10.59 -11.84 -7.35
CA LEU A 108 11.37 -12.67 -8.27
C LEU A 108 12.86 -12.30 -8.34
N GLY A 109 13.33 -11.34 -7.53
CA GLY A 109 14.74 -10.90 -7.50
C GLY A 109 15.20 -10.12 -8.74
N ARG A 110 14.29 -9.73 -9.63
CA ARG A 110 14.59 -8.96 -10.86
C ARG A 110 14.88 -7.49 -10.57
N LYS A 111 14.33 -6.97 -9.47
CA LYS A 111 14.58 -5.64 -8.92
C LYS A 111 14.92 -5.75 -7.44
N LYS A 112 15.80 -4.88 -6.94
CA LYS A 112 16.09 -4.80 -5.51
C LYS A 112 14.95 -4.06 -4.79
N GLY A 113 14.68 -4.44 -3.54
CA GLY A 113 13.81 -3.67 -2.66
C GLY A 113 14.50 -2.40 -2.14
N ARG A 114 14.52 -2.23 -0.82
CA ARG A 114 15.37 -1.25 -0.14
C ARG A 114 16.85 -1.56 -0.40
N VAL A 115 17.66 -0.54 -0.67
CA VAL A 115 19.12 -0.68 -0.87
C VAL A 115 19.97 0.21 0.03
N SER A 116 19.36 1.13 0.79
CA SER A 116 20.02 1.86 1.88
C SER A 116 19.03 2.10 3.03
N GLU A 117 19.56 2.31 4.23
CA GLU A 117 18.76 2.60 5.41
C GLU A 117 17.97 3.90 5.24
N ASP A 118 18.53 4.91 4.56
CA ASP A 118 17.89 6.23 4.44
C ASP A 118 16.74 6.28 3.40
N GLU A 119 16.59 5.26 2.55
CA GLU A 119 15.56 5.25 1.50
C GLU A 119 14.15 5.36 2.09
N ILE A 120 13.37 6.37 1.70
CA ILE A 120 11.93 6.33 1.94
C ILE A 120 11.32 5.39 0.89
N THR A 121 10.61 4.35 1.31
CA THR A 121 9.99 3.38 0.39
C THR A 121 8.48 3.45 0.46
N LEU A 122 7.80 3.29 -0.68
CA LEU A 122 6.35 3.32 -0.77
C LEU A 122 5.88 2.10 -1.55
N PHE A 123 5.10 1.24 -0.92
CA PHE A 123 4.25 0.29 -1.62
C PHE A 123 2.84 0.88 -1.79
N LYS A 124 2.42 1.05 -3.05
CA LYS A 124 1.06 1.48 -3.40
C LYS A 124 0.27 0.29 -3.93
N SER A 125 -0.82 -0.05 -3.25
CA SER A 125 -1.73 -1.12 -3.67
C SER A 125 -3.10 -0.58 -4.05
N VAL A 126 -3.71 -1.19 -5.06
CA VAL A 126 -5.12 -1.05 -5.45
C VAL A 126 -5.88 -2.38 -5.38
N GLY A 127 -5.17 -3.51 -5.26
CA GLY A 127 -5.74 -4.85 -5.19
C GLY A 127 -5.85 -5.49 -6.57
N LEU A 128 -5.52 -6.78 -6.66
CA LEU A 128 -5.51 -7.53 -7.91
C LEU A 128 -6.32 -8.81 -7.77
N ALA A 129 -7.23 -9.07 -8.70
CA ALA A 129 -8.17 -10.19 -8.64
C ALA A 129 -7.52 -11.58 -8.45
N PHE A 130 -6.28 -11.77 -8.90
CA PHE A 130 -5.58 -13.04 -8.69
C PHE A 130 -5.26 -13.29 -7.20
N GLN A 131 -5.07 -12.23 -6.40
CA GLN A 131 -4.83 -12.33 -4.96
C GLN A 131 -6.05 -12.97 -4.28
N ASP A 132 -7.25 -12.53 -4.67
CA ASP A 132 -8.52 -13.10 -4.20
C ASP A 132 -8.67 -14.55 -4.64
N ALA A 133 -8.40 -14.87 -5.91
CA ALA A 133 -8.51 -16.23 -6.43
C ALA A 133 -7.59 -17.22 -5.71
N VAL A 134 -6.35 -16.81 -5.40
CA VAL A 134 -5.38 -17.64 -4.65
C VAL A 134 -5.87 -17.87 -3.22
N VAL A 135 -6.31 -16.82 -2.52
CA VAL A 135 -6.82 -16.94 -1.15
C VAL A 135 -8.09 -17.79 -1.12
N ALA A 136 -9.02 -17.59 -2.06
CA ALA A 136 -10.26 -18.36 -2.16
C ALA A 136 -9.97 -19.86 -2.33
N LYS A 137 -9.01 -20.24 -3.19
CA LYS A 137 -8.59 -21.63 -3.33
C LYS A 137 -8.04 -22.21 -2.02
N ILE A 138 -7.17 -21.48 -1.33
CA ILE A 138 -6.58 -21.93 -0.06
C ILE A 138 -7.68 -22.12 1.00
N VAL A 139 -8.60 -21.17 1.12
CA VAL A 139 -9.73 -21.26 2.06
C VAL A 139 -10.63 -22.44 1.72
N TYR A 140 -10.96 -22.63 0.44
CA TYR A 140 -11.78 -23.75 -0.04
C TYR A 140 -11.14 -25.12 0.28
N GLU A 141 -9.85 -25.29 -0.01
CA GLU A 141 -9.12 -26.53 0.28
C GLU A 141 -9.08 -26.81 1.79
N LYS A 142 -8.86 -25.77 2.62
CA LYS A 142 -8.93 -25.88 4.08
C LYS A 142 -10.32 -26.24 4.57
N ALA A 143 -11.38 -25.65 4.00
CA ALA A 143 -12.75 -25.95 4.37
C ALA A 143 -13.08 -27.42 4.09
N LYS A 144 -12.73 -27.94 2.90
CA LYS A 144 -12.87 -29.36 2.57
C LYS A 144 -12.12 -30.26 3.56
N LYS A 145 -10.87 -29.93 3.89
CA LYS A 145 -10.06 -30.74 4.81
C LYS A 145 -10.64 -30.81 6.23
N HIS A 146 -11.31 -29.74 6.68
CA HIS A 146 -11.88 -29.66 8.04
C HIS A 146 -13.38 -29.97 8.08
N GLY A 147 -13.99 -30.39 6.97
CA GLY A 147 -15.44 -30.66 6.90
C GLY A 147 -16.29 -29.41 7.16
N LEU A 148 -15.79 -28.23 6.79
CA LEU A 148 -16.50 -26.95 6.96
C LEU A 148 -17.25 -26.56 5.68
N GLY A 149 -18.38 -25.87 5.85
CA GLY A 149 -19.25 -25.40 4.76
C GLY A 149 -20.54 -26.21 4.64
N VAL A 150 -21.40 -25.78 3.71
CA VAL A 150 -22.70 -26.42 3.41
C VAL A 150 -22.82 -26.59 1.91
N GLU A 151 -23.15 -27.79 1.44
CA GLU A 151 -23.52 -28.02 0.04
C GLU A 151 -24.93 -27.48 -0.20
N VAL A 152 -25.10 -26.67 -1.25
CA VAL A 152 -26.39 -26.08 -1.61
C VAL A 152 -26.80 -26.61 -2.98
N GLY A 153 -28.04 -27.10 -3.12
CA GLY A 153 -28.62 -27.53 -4.41
C GLY A 153 -28.39 -28.99 -4.79
N LYS A 154 -28.41 -29.92 -3.82
CA LYS A 154 -28.75 -31.32 -4.13
C LYS A 154 -30.23 -31.46 -4.45
#